data_AF-A0A1E7LA54-F1
#
_entry.id   AF-A0A1E7LA54-F1
#
_cell.length_a   1.000
_cell.length_b   1.000
_cell.length_c   1.000
_cell.angle_alpha   90.00
_cell.angle_beta   90.00
_cell.angle_gamma   90.00
#
_symmetry.space_group_name_H-M   'P 1'
#
loop_
_entity.id
_entity.type
_entity.pdbx_description
1 polymer ?
#
loop_
_entity_poly.entity_id
_entity_poly.type
_entity_poly.pdbx_seq_one_letter_code
_entity_poly.pdbx_strand_id
1 'polypeptide(L)'
;MDRAAALRSNPSGLLSIVRIAAGGLSAYEGALALHLLKEGKDDTVADSFLEIYAKGREYPDVMETAVVLLDEFHMNDVASTVLRAALKTHAGKN
;
A
#
# COMPACT_ATOMS: atom_id res chain seq x y z
N MET A 1 21.87 -13.53 13.65
CA MET A 1 21.65 -13.13 12.24
C MET A 1 20.55 -12.10 12.23
N ASP A 2 20.83 -10.92 11.67
CA ASP A 2 19.88 -9.82 11.60
C ASP A 2 18.81 -10.14 10.53
N ARG A 3 17.60 -10.48 10.98
CA ARG A 3 16.48 -10.84 10.09
C ARG A 3 16.09 -9.67 9.19
N ALA A 4 16.27 -8.43 9.64
CA ALA A 4 15.99 -7.24 8.83
C ALA A 4 17.04 -7.04 7.74
N ALA A 5 18.29 -7.46 7.97
CA ALA A 5 19.34 -7.46 6.95
C ALA A 5 19.10 -8.56 5.88
N ALA A 6 18.65 -9.75 6.30
CA ALA A 6 18.32 -10.84 5.38
C ALA A 6 17.14 -10.48 4.46
N LEU A 7 16.11 -9.81 5.00
CA LEU A 7 14.99 -9.29 4.23
C LEU A 7 15.43 -8.20 3.23
N ARG A 8 16.31 -7.27 3.63
CA ARG A 8 16.89 -6.27 2.71
C ARG A 8 17.69 -6.87 1.56
N SER A 9 18.33 -8.02 1.78
CA SER A 9 19.12 -8.71 0.75
C SER A 9 18.29 -9.54 -0.25
N ASN A 10 16.99 -9.72 -0.01
CA ASN A 10 16.09 -10.47 -0.88
C ASN A 10 14.79 -9.69 -1.14
N PRO A 11 14.82 -8.66 -1.99
CA PRO A 11 13.69 -7.77 -2.25
C PRO A 11 12.44 -8.51 -2.74
N SER A 12 12.59 -9.62 -3.47
CA SER A 12 11.48 -10.46 -3.92
C SER A 12 10.74 -11.15 -2.77
N GLY A 13 11.45 -11.61 -1.73
CA GLY A 13 10.86 -12.22 -0.55
C GLY A 13 10.09 -11.19 0.31
N LEU A 14 10.64 -9.98 0.45
CA LEU A 14 10.02 -8.88 1.17
C LEU A 14 8.73 -8.41 0.47
N LEU A 15 8.76 -8.29 -0.87
CA LEU A 15 7.57 -7.97 -1.68
C LEU A 15 6.50 -9.07 -1.61
N SER A 16 6.89 -10.34 -1.51
CA SER A 16 5.95 -11.46 -1.35
C SER A 16 5.24 -11.41 0.00
N ILE A 17 5.96 -11.09 1.07
CA ILE A 17 5.38 -10.90 2.41
C ILE A 17 4.46 -9.68 2.42
N VAL A 18 4.90 -8.57 1.82
CA VAL A 18 4.07 -7.36 1.66
C VAL A 18 2.79 -7.69 0.90
N ARG A 19 2.84 -8.51 -0.15
CA ARG A 19 1.66 -8.92 -0.91
C ARG A 19 0.69 -9.79 -0.12
N ILE A 20 1.21 -10.74 0.67
CA ILE A 20 0.37 -11.58 1.55
C ILE A 20 -0.25 -10.73 2.66
N ALA A 21 0.54 -9.86 3.29
CA ALA A 21 0.06 -8.97 4.33
C ALA A 21 -1.00 -8.00 3.78
N ALA A 22 -0.68 -7.27 2.70
CA ALA A 22 -1.58 -6.30 2.07
C ALA A 22 -2.93 -6.89 1.64
N GLY A 23 -2.97 -8.16 1.22
CA GLY A 23 -4.22 -8.85 0.89
C GLY A 23 -5.13 -9.12 2.10
N GLY A 24 -4.57 -9.22 3.30
CA GLY A 24 -5.30 -9.54 4.54
C GLY A 24 -5.62 -8.33 5.44
N LEU A 25 -5.08 -7.15 5.15
CA LEU A 25 -5.38 -5.93 5.93
C LEU A 25 -6.79 -5.43 5.63
N SER A 26 -7.46 -4.80 6.58
CA SER A 26 -8.63 -3.96 6.31
C SER A 26 -8.24 -2.67 5.57
N ALA A 27 -9.23 -1.91 5.09
CA ALA A 27 -9.00 -0.59 4.47
C ALA A 27 -8.23 0.36 5.40
N TYR A 28 -8.65 0.41 6.66
CA TYR A 28 -8.00 1.20 7.70
C TYR A 28 -6.56 0.76 7.96
N GLU A 29 -6.32 -0.54 8.13
CA GLU A 29 -4.98 -1.06 8.37
C GLU A 29 -4.05 -0.84 7.17
N GLY A 30 -4.58 -0.89 5.94
CA GLY A 30 -3.84 -0.52 4.74
C GLY A 30 -3.44 0.96 4.73
N ALA A 31 -4.33 1.86 5.14
CA ALA A 31 -4.05 3.28 5.28
C ALA A 31 -3.01 3.56 6.37
N LEU A 32 -3.15 2.93 7.54
CA LEU A 32 -2.19 3.05 8.65
C LEU A 32 -0.81 2.54 8.26
N ALA A 33 -0.72 1.40 7.56
CA ALA A 33 0.55 0.88 7.06
C ALA A 33 1.24 1.87 6.11
N LEU A 34 0.49 2.46 5.17
CA LEU A 34 1.01 3.50 4.26
C LEU A 34 1.50 4.73 5.02
N HIS A 35 0.76 5.16 6.05
CA HIS A 35 1.15 6.26 6.91
C HIS A 35 2.49 5.99 7.61
N LEU A 36 2.60 4.86 8.31
CA LEU A 36 3.81 4.48 9.04
C LEU A 36 5.03 4.30 8.13
N LEU A 37 4.85 3.72 6.92
CA LEU A 37 5.94 3.55 5.96
C LEU A 37 6.47 4.89 5.43
N LYS A 38 5.58 5.85 5.18
CA LYS A 38 5.97 7.20 4.75
C LYS A 38 6.60 8.01 5.89
N GLU A 39 6.09 7.90 7.11
CA GLU A 39 6.74 8.51 8.30
C GLU A 39 8.14 7.94 8.55
N GLY A 40 8.32 6.63 8.34
CA GLY A 40 9.61 5.95 8.42
C GLY A 40 10.60 6.31 7.30
N LYS A 41 10.22 7.16 6.34
CA LYS A 41 11.00 7.52 5.14
C LYS A 41 11.38 6.34 4.26
N ASP A 42 10.59 5.26 4.30
CA ASP A 42 10.83 4.06 3.51
C ASP A 42 10.02 4.14 2.19
N ASP A 43 10.30 5.19 1.39
CA ASP A 43 9.52 5.54 0.21
C ASP A 43 9.41 4.41 -0.82
N THR A 44 10.50 3.67 -1.05
CA THR A 44 10.51 2.53 -1.97
C THR A 44 9.56 1.41 -1.53
N VAL A 45 9.47 1.17 -0.21
CA VAL A 45 8.58 0.15 0.35
C VAL A 45 7.13 0.63 0.32
N ALA A 46 6.90 1.91 0.64
CA ALA A 46 5.58 2.52 0.58
C ALA A 46 5.00 2.49 -0.85
N ASP A 47 5.81 2.82 -1.85
CA ASP A 47 5.38 2.82 -3.24
C ASP A 47 5.09 1.39 -3.74
N SER A 48 5.92 0.43 -3.35
CA SER A 48 5.71 -1.00 -3.65
C SER A 48 4.45 -1.54 -2.97
N PHE A 49 4.23 -1.18 -1.70
CA PHE A 49 3.03 -1.55 -0.96
C PHE A 49 1.80 -0.97 -1.65
N LEU A 50 1.83 0.30 -2.03
CA LEU A 50 0.73 0.99 -2.70
C LEU A 50 0.36 0.30 -4.02
N GLU A 51 1.35 -0.03 -4.84
CA GLU A 51 1.12 -0.72 -6.11
C GLU A 51 0.49 -2.10 -5.91
N ILE A 52 0.95 -2.85 -4.90
CA ILE A 52 0.44 -4.19 -4.60
C ILE A 52 -0.97 -4.11 -4.00
N TYR A 53 -1.18 -3.21 -3.04
CA TYR A 53 -2.44 -3.01 -2.35
C TYR A 53 -3.52 -2.52 -3.33
N ALA A 54 -3.25 -1.47 -4.12
CA ALA A 54 -4.24 -0.94 -5.07
C ALA A 54 -4.57 -1.91 -6.22
N LYS A 55 -3.64 -2.79 -6.62
CA LYS A 55 -3.88 -3.78 -7.70
C LYS A 55 -4.60 -5.04 -7.21
N GLY A 56 -4.37 -5.42 -5.95
CA GLY A 56 -4.87 -6.67 -5.37
C GLY A 56 -6.22 -6.56 -4.66
N ARG A 57 -6.81 -5.36 -4.59
CA ARG A 57 -7.99 -5.06 -3.76
C ARG A 57 -9.20 -4.70 -4.60
N GLU A 58 -10.38 -4.90 -4.00
CA GLU A 58 -11.63 -4.48 -4.62
C GLU A 58 -11.75 -2.95 -4.58
N TYR A 59 -12.43 -2.40 -5.59
CA TYR A 59 -12.56 -0.95 -5.73
C TYR A 59 -13.14 -0.25 -4.47
N PRO A 60 -14.15 -0.80 -3.76
CA PRO A 60 -14.66 -0.22 -2.52
C PRO A 60 -13.60 -0.09 -1.42
N ASP A 61 -12.81 -1.15 -1.18
CA ASP A 61 -11.76 -1.14 -0.16
C ASP A 61 -10.69 -0.08 -0.46
N VAL A 62 -10.38 0.11 -1.75
CA VAL A 62 -9.41 1.10 -2.19
C VAL A 62 -9.96 2.52 -2.01
N MET A 63 -11.25 2.75 -2.24
CA MET A 63 -11.90 4.03 -1.94
C MET A 63 -11.90 4.33 -0.44
N GLU A 64 -12.27 3.35 0.39
CA GLU A 64 -12.28 3.49 1.85
C GLU A 64 -10.86 3.80 2.38
N THR A 65 -9.84 3.10 1.88
CA THR A 65 -8.44 3.37 2.22
C THR A 65 -8.05 4.81 1.86
N ALA A 66 -8.46 5.30 0.70
CA ALA A 66 -8.18 6.67 0.28
C ALA A 66 -8.90 7.71 1.15
N VAL A 67 -10.13 7.43 1.60
CA VAL A 67 -10.86 8.30 2.53
C VAL A 67 -10.15 8.39 3.87
N VAL A 68 -9.72 7.25 4.45
CA VAL A 68 -8.97 7.24 5.72
C VAL A 68 -7.65 8.02 5.58
N LEU A 69 -6.91 7.83 4.48
CA LEU A 69 -5.69 8.59 4.21
C LEU A 69 -5.93 10.10 4.12
N LEU A 70 -7.07 10.54 3.57
CA LEU A 70 -7.43 11.95 3.44
C LEU A 70 -7.90 12.56 4.76
N ASP A 71 -8.86 11.91 5.40
CA ASP A 71 -9.62 12.49 6.51
C ASP A 71 -8.89 12.33 7.85
N GLU A 72 -8.28 11.16 8.08
CA GLU A 72 -7.63 10.86 9.36
C GLU A 72 -6.13 11.16 9.35
N PHE A 73 -5.43 10.78 8.28
CA PHE A 73 -3.97 10.94 8.20
C PHE A 73 -3.51 12.20 7.44
N HIS A 74 -4.44 12.91 6.79
CA HIS A 74 -4.16 14.12 5.99
C HIS A 74 -3.10 13.93 4.89
N MET A 75 -2.95 12.70 4.37
CA MET A 75 -1.98 12.28 3.36
C MET A 75 -2.53 12.41 1.94
N ASN A 76 -2.84 13.65 1.55
CA ASN A 76 -3.48 13.98 0.26
C ASN A 76 -2.77 13.37 -0.97
N ASP A 77 -1.45 13.45 -1.02
CA ASP A 77 -0.66 12.94 -2.15
C ASP A 77 -0.72 11.42 -2.26
N VAL A 78 -0.70 10.72 -1.12
CA VAL A 78 -0.75 9.25 -1.07
C VAL A 78 -2.14 8.76 -1.39
N ALA A 79 -3.18 9.39 -0.85
CA ALA A 79 -4.57 9.09 -1.22
C ALA A 79 -4.80 9.28 -2.72
N SER A 80 -4.34 10.39 -3.30
CA SER A 80 -4.44 10.62 -4.74
C SER A 80 -3.70 9.55 -5.56
N THR A 81 -2.58 9.06 -5.05
CA THR A 81 -1.80 7.99 -5.70
C THR A 81 -2.51 6.64 -5.63
N VAL A 82 -3.11 6.29 -4.48
CA VAL A 82 -3.96 5.10 -4.30
C VAL A 82 -5.12 5.11 -5.30
N LEU A 83 -5.85 6.22 -5.39
CA LEU A 83 -6.98 6.38 -6.33
C LEU A 83 -6.53 6.24 -7.79
N ARG A 84 -5.41 6.86 -8.17
CA ARG A 84 -4.84 6.75 -9.52
C ARG A 84 -4.43 5.33 -9.87
N ALA A 85 -3.85 4.60 -8.92
CA ALA A 85 -3.46 3.20 -9.10
C ALA A 85 -4.69 2.28 -9.27
N ALA A 86 -5.75 2.53 -8.49
CA ALA A 86 -7.04 1.85 -8.62
C ALA A 86 -7.64 2.08 -10.00
N LEU A 87 -7.77 3.35 -10.43
CA LEU A 87 -8.36 3.70 -11.72
C LEU A 87 -7.66 3.02 -12.90
N LYS A 88 -6.32 2.99 -12.91
CA LYS A 88 -5.55 2.27 -13.96
C LYS A 88 -5.84 0.77 -13.98
N THR A 89 -6.04 0.16 -12.81
CA THR A 89 -6.24 -1.28 -12.70
C THR A 89 -7.67 -1.71 -13.03
N HIS A 90 -8.66 -0.87 -12.69
CA HIS A 90 -10.06 -1.15 -12.92
C HIS A 90 -10.56 -0.69 -14.30
N ALA A 91 -10.01 0.39 -14.86
CA ALA A 91 -10.36 0.85 -16.21
C ALA A 91 -9.89 -0.10 -17.33
N GLY A 92 -8.84 -0.90 -17.09
CA GLY A 92 -8.33 -1.87 -18.06
C GLY A 92 -9.03 -3.24 -18.07
N LYS A 93 -10.11 -3.41 -17.28
CA LYS A 93 -10.87 -4.66 -17.19
C LYS A 93 -12.20 -4.63 -17.96
N ASN A 94 -12.48 -3.56 -18.72
CA ASN A 94 -13.66 -3.42 -19.57
C ASN A 94 -13.36 -3.79 -21.02
#